data_AF-A0A410V3Z5-F1
#
_entry.id   AF-A0A410V3Z5-F1
#
_cell.length_a   1.000
_cell.length_b   1.000
_cell.length_c   1.000
_cell.angle_alpha   90.00
_cell.angle_beta   90.00
_cell.angle_gamma   90.00
#
_symmetry.space_group_name_H-M   'P 1'
#
loop_
_entity.id
_entity.type
_entity.pdbx_description
1 polymer ?
#
loop_
_entity_poly.entity_id
_entity_poly.type
_entity_poly.pdbx_seq_one_letter_code
_entity_poly.pdbx_strand_id
1 'polypeptide(L)' 'MKLLTEYLERAVQLEHLARSERDSAFKEQLLQQARSYRKLAAKRAKDYGLPSPSSPDDA' A
#
# COMPACT_ATOMS: atom_id res chain seq x y z
N MET A 1 -9.99 7.93 10.88
CA MET A 1 -8.72 7.19 10.79
C MET A 1 -8.87 5.72 10.37
N LYS A 2 -9.96 4.99 10.70
CA LYS A 2 -10.16 3.58 10.28
C LYS A 2 -9.82 3.32 8.79
N LEU A 3 -10.38 4.13 7.89
CA LEU A 3 -10.15 4.00 6.44
C LEU A 3 -8.67 4.15 6.02
N LEU A 4 -7.91 5.04 6.68
CA LEU A 4 -6.48 5.23 6.39
C LEU A 4 -5.71 3.96 6.77
N THR A 5 -5.94 3.46 7.98
CA THR A 5 -5.30 2.25 8.50
C THR A 5 -5.66 1.04 7.64
N GLU A 6 -6.92 0.91 7.22
CA GLU A 6 -7.38 -0.17 6.35
C GLU A 6 -6.68 -0.15 4.98
N TYR A 7 -6.51 1.02 4.36
CA TYR A 7 -5.77 1.12 3.11
C TYR A 7 -4.29 0.77 3.27
N LEU A 8 -3.66 1.17 4.38
CA LEU A 8 -2.26 0.82 4.65
C LEU A 8 -2.09 -0.68 4.91
N GLU A 9 -2.95 -1.27 5.73
CA GLU A 9 -2.91 -2.70 6.03
C GLU A 9 -3.09 -3.51 4.74
N ARG A 10 -4.03 -3.12 3.88
CA ARG A 10 -4.25 -3.81 2.61
C ARG A 10 -3.05 -3.69 1.67
N ALA A 11 -2.42 -2.51 1.59
CA ALA A 11 -1.21 -2.33 0.81
C ALA A 11 -0.09 -3.27 1.29
N VAL A 12 0.17 -3.27 2.60
CA VAL A 12 1.21 -4.09 3.24
C VAL A 12 0.97 -5.57 2.99
N GLN A 13 -0.27 -6.06 3.16
CA GLN A 13 -0.62 -7.46 2.88
C GLN A 13 -0.31 -7.87 1.42
N LEU A 14 -0.65 -7.02 0.46
CA LEU A 14 -0.38 -7.27 -0.96
C LEU A 14 1.12 -7.25 -1.27
N GLU A 15 1.88 -6.35 -0.64
CA GLU A 15 3.34 -6.29 -0.76
C GLU A 15 4.01 -7.53 -0.19
N HIS A 16 3.54 -8.02 0.96
CA HIS A 16 4.01 -9.28 1.53
C HIS A 16 3.69 -10.48 0.63
N LEU A 17 2.50 -10.53 0.05
CA LEU A 17 2.14 -11.58 -0.90
C LEU A 17 3.04 -11.54 -2.14
N ALA A 18 3.27 -10.35 -2.69
CA ALA A 18 4.14 -10.14 -3.85
C ALA A 18 5.61 -10.52 -3.60
N ARG A 19 6.10 -10.46 -2.36
CA ARG A 19 7.48 -10.88 -2.00
C ARG A 19 7.68 -12.39 -2.16
N SER A 20 6.65 -13.18 -1.87
CA SER A 20 6.69 -14.65 -1.94
C SER A 20 6.16 -15.20 -3.27
N GLU A 21 5.61 -14.34 -4.12
CA GLU A 21 5.03 -14.73 -5.40
C GLU A 21 6.12 -15.05 -6.44
N ARG A 22 5.96 -16.19 -7.13
CA ARG A 22 6.89 -16.69 -8.16
C ARG A 22 6.47 -16.25 -9.55
N ASP A 23 5.17 -16.09 -9.78
CA ASP A 23 4.66 -15.60 -11.06
C ASP A 23 4.89 -14.08 -11.17
N SER A 24 5.77 -13.68 -12.09
CA SER A 24 6.15 -12.27 -12.25
C SER A 24 4.99 -11.37 -12.64
N ALA A 25 4.04 -11.87 -13.45
CA ALA A 25 2.89 -11.08 -13.90
C ALA A 25 1.91 -10.83 -12.74
N PHE A 26 1.61 -11.87 -11.97
CA PHE A 26 0.75 -11.76 -10.79
C PHE A 26 1.42 -10.93 -9.69
N LYS A 27 2.73 -11.08 -9.49
CA LYS A 27 3.52 -10.22 -8.60
C LYS A 27 3.38 -8.74 -8.98
N GLU A 28 3.50 -8.39 -10.25
CA GLU A 28 3.29 -7.01 -10.71
C GLU A 28 1.86 -6.52 -10.43
N GLN A 29 0.85 -7.36 -10.66
CA GLN A 29 -0.54 -7.02 -10.33
C GLN A 29 -0.73 -6.73 -8.83
N LEU A 30 -0.15 -7.55 -7.96
CA LEU A 30 -0.19 -7.35 -6.50
C LEU A 30 0.48 -6.03 -6.10
N LEU A 31 1.66 -5.73 -6.65
CA LEU A 31 2.37 -4.48 -6.39
C LEU A 31 1.60 -3.26 -6.92
N GLN A 32 0.93 -3.38 -8.06
CA GLN A 32 0.10 -2.31 -8.61
C GLN A 32 -1.13 -2.04 -7.75
N GLN A 33 -1.76 -3.09 -7.21
CA GLN A 33 -2.85 -2.95 -6.26
C GLN A 33 -2.37 -2.30 -4.96
N ALA A 34 -1.23 -2.74 -4.41
CA ALA A 34 -0.64 -2.15 -3.21
C ALA A 34 -0.35 -0.64 -3.37
N ARG A 35 0.23 -0.24 -4.51
CA ARG A 35 0.47 1.18 -4.85
C ARG A 35 -0.83 1.98 -4.90
N SER A 36 -1.91 1.40 -5.41
CA SER A 36 -3.22 2.05 -5.46
C SER A 36 -3.78 2.30 -4.06
N TYR A 37 -3.65 1.32 -3.15
CA TYR A 37 -4.02 1.49 -1.75
C TYR A 37 -3.14 2.51 -1.01
N ARG A 38 -1.81 2.54 -1.25
CA ARG A 38 -0.90 3.58 -0.71
C ARG A 38 -1.32 4.98 -1.15
N LYS A 39 -1.76 5.15 -2.41
CA LYS A 39 -2.27 6.45 -2.91
C LYS A 39 -3.55 6.87 -2.19
N LEU A 40 -4.48 5.95 -1.97
CA LEU A 40 -5.72 6.22 -1.21
C LEU A 40 -5.41 6.57 0.25
N ALA A 41 -4.47 5.85 0.86
CA ALA A 41 -3.95 6.14 2.19
C ALA A 41 -3.33 7.54 2.25
N ALA A 42 -2.42 7.89 1.33
CA ALA A 42 -1.78 9.21 1.30
C ALA A 42 -2.80 10.35 1.14
N LYS A 43 -3.81 10.17 0.29
CA LYS A 43 -4.91 11.13 0.16
C LYS A 43 -5.66 11.31 1.49
N ARG A 44 -5.92 10.22 2.21
CA ARG A 44 -6.58 10.27 3.52
C ARG A 44 -5.71 10.82 4.64
N ALA A 45 -4.41 10.53 4.64
CA ALA A 45 -3.47 11.11 5.59
C ALA A 45 -3.45 12.64 5.45
N LYS A 46 -3.39 13.15 4.22
CA LYS A 46 -3.49 14.59 3.93
C LYS A 46 -4.78 15.21 4.45
N ASP A 47 -5.92 14.55 4.24
CA ASP A 47 -7.23 14.96 4.75
C ASP A 47 -7.26 15.05 6.29
N TYR A 48 -6.46 14.23 6.97
CA TYR A 48 -6.31 14.23 8.43
C TYR A 48 -5.18 15.12 8.94
N GLY A 49 -4.48 15.87 8.07
CA GLY A 49 -3.32 16.66 8.45
C GLY A 49 -2.10 15.83 8.90
N LEU A 50 -2.08 14.54 8.54
CA LEU A 50 -1.00 13.61 8.86
C LEU A 50 0.07 13.62 7.76
N PRO A 51 1.33 13.26 8.08
CA PRO A 51 2.36 13.06 7.08
C PRO A 51 1.97 11.94 6.11
N SER A 52 2.52 12.01 4.90
CA SER A 52 2.34 10.96 3.90
C SER A 52 2.86 9.64 4.46
N PRO A 53 2.11 8.53 4.34
CA PRO A 53 2.62 7.24 4.77
C PRO A 53 3.87 6.91 3.95
N SER A 54 4.94 6.46 4.61
CA SER A 54 6.22 6.11 3.99
C SER A 54 6.00 5.20 2.80
N SER A 55 6.86 5.25 1.78
CA SER A 55 6.85 4.28 0.68
C SER A 55 7.49 2.97 1.15
N PRO A 56 7.20 1.81 0.51
CA PRO A 56 7.87 0.55 0.86
C PRO A 56 9.38 0.54 0.60
N ASP A 57 9.90 1.53 -0.15
CA ASP A 57 11.32 1.71 -0.44
C ASP A 57 12.04 2.54 0.64
N ASP A 58 11.29 3.18 1.54
CA ASP A 58 11.78 4.06 2.61
C ASP A 58 11.89 3.33 3.98
N ALA A 59 11.62 2.01 4.03
CA ALA A 59 11.50 1.22 5.27
C ALA A 59 12.52 0.07 5.36
#